data_AF-A0A437MU21-F1
#
_entry.id   AF-A0A437MU21-F1
#
_cell.length_a   1.000
_cell.length_b   1.000
_cell.length_c   1.000
_cell.angle_alpha   90.00
_cell.angle_beta   90.00
_cell.angle_gamma   90.00
#
_symmetry.space_group_name_H-M   'P 1'
#
loop_
_entity.id
_entity.type
_entity.pdbx_description
1 polymer ?
#
loop_
_entity_poly.entity_id
_entity_poly.type
_entity_poly.pdbx_seq_one_letter_code
_entity_poly.pdbx_strand_id
1 'polypeptide(L)' 'MPKRKCPLVVALLYDGLCTFEFGIVAEVFGLSRPEMGPDWYRFASAAI' A
#
# COMPACT_ATOMS: atom_id res chain seq x y z
N MET A 1 -3.44 -9.16 20.68
CA MET A 1 -3.94 -8.34 19.56
C MET A 1 -4.54 -9.28 18.53
N PRO A 2 -5.79 -9.07 18.07
CA PRO A 2 -6.34 -9.90 16.99
C PRO A 2 -5.48 -9.73 15.74
N LYS A 3 -4.96 -10.83 15.19
CA LYS A 3 -4.28 -10.81 13.88
C LYS A 3 -5.31 -10.41 12.84
N ARG A 4 -5.14 -9.23 12.23
CA ARG A 4 -5.92 -8.84 11.05
C ARG A 4 -5.65 -9.90 9.96
N LYS A 5 -6.72 -10.37 9.31
CA LYS A 5 -6.67 -11.49 8.35
C LYS A 5 -5.77 -11.20 7.14
N CYS A 6 -5.61 -9.93 6.78
CA CYS A 6 -4.80 -9.46 5.66
C CYS A 6 -3.71 -8.46 6.09
N PRO A 7 -2.46 -8.60 5.59
CA PRO A 7 -1.39 -7.62 5.77
C PRO A 7 -1.79 -6.22 5.31
N LEU A 8 -1.21 -5.19 5.93
CA LEU A 8 -1.36 -3.78 5.52
C LEU A 8 -0.02 -3.26 5.01
N VAL A 9 0.02 -2.84 3.74
CA VAL A 9 1.14 -2.12 3.13
C VAL A 9 0.84 -0.63 3.21
N VAL A 10 1.78 0.16 3.72
CA VAL A 10 1.63 1.61 3.87
C VAL A 10 2.75 2.33 3.14
N ALA A 11 2.39 3.23 2.22
CA ALA A 11 3.31 4.18 1.62
C ALA A 11 3.47 5.40 2.55
N LEU A 12 4.68 5.66 3.02
CA LEU A 12 4.99 6.86 3.81
C LEU A 12 5.17 8.06 2.88
N LEU A 13 4.43 9.13 3.17
CA LEU A 13 4.53 10.42 2.52
C LEU A 13 5.25 11.39 3.44
N TYR A 14 6.19 12.15 2.89
CA TYR A 14 6.98 13.13 3.62
C TYR A 14 7.43 14.25 2.69
N ASP A 15 7.78 15.40 3.27
CA ASP A 15 8.25 16.56 2.52
C ASP A 15 9.53 16.23 1.75
N GLY A 16 9.51 16.48 0.44
CA GLY A 16 10.61 16.16 -0.46
C GLY A 16 10.58 14.74 -1.03
N LEU A 17 9.58 13.91 -0.71
CA LEU A 17 9.36 12.64 -1.40
C LEU A 17 9.17 12.87 -2.90
N CYS A 18 9.93 12.15 -3.72
CA CYS A 18 9.80 12.24 -5.16
C CYS A 18 8.46 11.63 -5.61
N THR A 19 7.70 12.36 -6.41
CA THR A 19 6.40 11.88 -6.94
C THR A 19 6.56 10.62 -7.78
N PHE A 20 7.70 10.45 -8.45
CA PHE A 20 8.01 9.23 -9.20
C PHE A 20 8.15 8.00 -8.30
N GLU A 21 8.82 8.13 -7.16
CA GLU A 21 8.98 7.03 -6.20
C GLU A 21 7.63 6.62 -5.61
N PHE A 22 6.78 7.60 -5.29
CA PHE A 22 5.41 7.33 -4.88
C PHE A 22 4.60 6.64 -6.00
N GLY A 23 4.78 7.08 -7.25
CA GLY A 23 4.15 6.50 -8.43
C GLY A 23 4.42 5.00 -8.55
N ILE A 24 5.67 4.56 -8.40
CA ILE A 24 6.05 3.14 -8.43
C ILE A 24 5.29 2.34 -7.36
N VAL A 25 5.25 2.85 -6.13
CA VAL A 25 4.55 2.16 -5.02
C VAL A 25 3.05 2.06 -5.32
N ALA A 26 2.44 3.12 -5.86
CA ALA A 26 1.03 3.14 -6.23
C ALA A 26 0.72 2.20 -7.41
N GLU A 27 1.62 2.06 -8.40
CA GLU A 27 1.44 1.10 -9.51
C GLU A 27 1.53 -0.36 -9.04
N VAL A 28 2.44 -0.65 -8.11
CA VAL A 28 2.64 -2.02 -7.59
C VAL A 28 1.52 -2.43 -6.63
N PHE A 29 1.15 -1.56 -5.68
CA PHE A 29 0.25 -1.90 -4.58
C PHE A 29 -1.14 -1.25 -4.66
N GLY A 30 -1.32 -0.21 -5.46
CA GLY A 30 -2.61 0.50 -5.57
C GLY A 30 -3.61 -0.19 -6.49
N LEU A 31 -3.16 -1.10 -7.35
CA LEU A 31 -4.03 -1.80 -8.28
C LEU A 31 -4.73 -2.98 -7.60
N SER A 32 -6.03 -3.11 -7.84
CA SER A 32 -6.79 -4.29 -7.44
C SER A 32 -6.25 -5.53 -8.15
N ARG A 33 -6.17 -6.63 -7.39
CA ARG A 33 -5.67 -7.92 -7.86
C ARG A 33 -6.57 -9.07 -7.38
N PRO A 34 -7.77 -9.21 -7.96
CA PRO A 34 -8.74 -10.22 -7.55
C PRO A 34 -8.22 -11.65 -7.66
N GLU A 35 -7.23 -11.91 -8.52
CA GLU A 35 -6.61 -13.21 -8.76
C GLU A 35 -5.89 -13.81 -7.54
N MET A 36 -5.58 -13.01 -6.52
CA MET A 36 -4.85 -13.44 -5.33
C MET A 36 -5.72 -13.54 -4.07
N GLY A 37 -7.02 -13.34 -4.23
CA GLY A 37 -8.00 -13.52 -3.17
C GLY A 37 -8.09 -12.35 -2.18
N PRO A 38 -9.10 -12.39 -1.30
CA PRO A 38 -9.48 -11.27 -0.43
C PRO A 38 -8.47 -10.97 0.69
N ASP A 39 -7.56 -11.91 0.98
CA ASP A 39 -6.62 -11.79 2.10
C ASP A 39 -5.19 -11.43 1.67
N TRP A 40 -4.94 -11.07 0.40
CA TRP A 40 -3.60 -10.77 -0.12
C TRP A 40 -2.94 -9.61 0.64
N TYR A 41 -3.45 -8.39 0.49
CA TYR A 41 -3.06 -7.24 1.29
C TYR A 41 -4.10 -6.12 1.14
N ARG A 42 -3.97 -5.12 2.01
CA ARG A 42 -4.60 -3.82 1.86
C ARG A 42 -3.52 -2.77 1.70
N PHE A 43 -3.78 -1.77 0.89
CA PHE A 43 -2.85 -0.66 0.64
C PHE A 43 -3.42 0.64 1.20
N ALA A 44 -2.56 1.45 1.81
CA ALA A 44 -2.88 2.79 2.29
C ALA A 44 -1.65 3.70 2.15
N SER A 45 -1.87 5.01 2.24
CA SER A 45 -0.81 6.00 2.40
C SER A 45 -0.94 6.71 3.75
N ALA A 46 0.18 7.13 4.32
CA ALA A 46 0.21 7.90 5.57
C ALA A 46 1.28 9.00 5.45
N ALA A 47 0.91 10.23 5.81
CA ALA A 47 1.84 11.35 5.88
C ALA A 47 2.40 11.51 7.29
N ILE A 48 3.64 12.00 7.38
CA ILE A 48 4.34 12.38 8.62
C ILE A 48 4.39 13.89 8.73
#